data_AF-A0AA97HKM6-F1
#
_entry.id   AF-A0AA97HKM6-F1
#
_cell.length_a   1.000
_cell.length_b   1.000
_cell.length_c   1.000
_cell.angle_alpha   90.00
_cell.angle_beta   90.00
_cell.angle_gamma   90.00
#
_symmetry.space_group_name_H-M   'P 1'
#
loop_
_entity.id
_entity.type
_entity.pdbx_description
1 polymer ?
#
loop_
_entity_poly.entity_id
_entity_poly.type
_entity_poly.pdbx_seq_one_letter_code
_entity_poly.pdbx_strand_id
1 'polypeptide(L)'
;MPKRKHKKTFPCGHKGHGKDCVRCQQEVEEAARKAQKQAEQQRQRHEWAVSFSLDVVNLRGLPTHVVQKSRHIIDELEIGRHFGKLGGKRMIFDKSVIRIPVGLRYRMLCREERGRITPLMVLSHEDYNAYASNRRRVS
;
A
#
# COMPACT_ATOMS: atom_id res chain seq x y z
N MET A 1 -21.45 32.36 51.40
CA MET A 1 -21.29 31.10 50.63
C MET A 1 -21.89 31.28 49.24
N PRO A 2 -21.20 30.92 48.14
CA PRO A 2 -21.75 31.10 46.80
C PRO A 2 -22.95 30.16 46.57
N LYS A 3 -24.09 30.71 46.13
CA LYS A 3 -25.30 29.95 45.80
C LYS A 3 -25.00 28.97 44.66
N ARG A 4 -25.20 27.67 44.89
CA ARG A 4 -25.08 26.65 43.83
C ARG A 4 -26.11 26.93 42.73
N LYS A 5 -25.66 27.16 41.50
CA LYS A 5 -26.55 27.23 40.34
C LYS A 5 -27.13 25.84 40.08
N HIS A 6 -28.45 25.73 39.93
CA HIS A 6 -29.10 24.49 39.53
C HIS A 6 -28.96 24.26 38.02
N LYS A 7 -28.87 22.99 37.62
CA LYS A 7 -28.89 22.58 36.21
C LYS A 7 -30.34 22.60 35.72
N LYS A 8 -30.58 23.20 34.56
CA LYS A 8 -31.86 23.07 33.84
C LYS A 8 -31.83 21.85 32.92
N THR A 9 -32.99 21.29 32.63
CA THR A 9 -33.16 20.25 31.61
C THR A 9 -33.48 20.92 30.28
N PHE A 10 -32.73 20.60 29.23
CA PHE A 10 -32.97 21.07 27.86
C PHE A 10 -34.09 20.27 27.18
N PRO A 11 -34.71 20.78 26.10
CA PRO A 11 -35.72 20.04 25.32
C PRO A 11 -35.22 18.69 24.77
N CYS A 12 -33.91 18.59 24.52
CA CYS A 12 -33.24 17.35 24.12
C CYS A 12 -33.04 16.34 25.27
N GLY A 13 -33.55 16.60 26.48
CA GLY A 13 -33.47 15.72 27.65
C GLY A 13 -32.18 15.82 28.49
N HIS A 14 -31.15 16.50 27.99
CA HIS A 14 -29.88 16.68 28.70
C HIS A 14 -29.94 17.78 29.79
N LYS A 15 -29.05 17.75 30.79
CA LYS A 15 -29.00 18.75 31.88
C LYS A 15 -27.77 19.65 31.77
N GLY A 16 -27.93 20.97 31.96
CA GLY A 16 -26.80 21.91 31.98
C GLY A 16 -27.15 23.32 32.47
N HIS A 17 -26.17 24.23 32.43
CA HIS A 17 -26.33 25.62 32.89
C HIS A 17 -26.30 26.66 31.74
N GLY A 18 -25.97 26.23 30.52
CA GLY A 18 -25.79 27.09 29.35
C GLY A 18 -27.09 27.49 28.64
N LYS A 19 -27.00 28.37 27.64
CA LYS A 19 -28.14 28.68 26.76
C LYS A 19 -28.50 27.50 25.87
N ASP A 20 -27.48 26.79 25.37
CA ASP A 20 -27.60 25.65 24.46
C ASP A 20 -27.10 24.34 25.11
N CYS A 21 -27.52 23.20 24.54
CA CYS A 21 -27.08 21.90 24.97
C CYS A 21 -25.68 21.57 24.40
N VAL A 22 -24.64 21.73 25.22
CA VAL A 22 -23.25 21.39 24.88
C VAL A 22 -23.11 19.91 24.47
N ARG A 23 -23.86 19.00 25.09
CA ARG A 23 -23.79 17.57 24.77
C ARG A 23 -24.27 17.27 23.34
N CYS A 24 -25.37 17.90 22.91
CA CYS A 24 -25.83 17.76 21.53
C CYS A 24 -24.85 18.38 20.52
N GLN A 25 -24.22 19.51 20.86
CA GLN A 25 -23.17 20.10 20.02
C GLN A 25 -21.98 19.14 19.86
N GLN A 26 -21.51 18.56 20.97
CA GLN A 26 -20.42 17.57 20.94
C GLN A 26 -20.80 16.32 20.13
N GLU A 27 -22.03 15.83 20.24
CA GLU A 27 -22.52 14.69 19.47
C GLU A 27 -22.52 14.98 17.96
N VAL A 28 -22.94 16.19 17.55
CA VAL A 28 -22.90 16.63 16.14
C VAL A 28 -21.46 16.77 15.65
N GLU A 29 -20.59 17.40 16.42
CA GLU A 29 -19.16 17.56 16.08
C GLU A 29 -18.45 16.21 15.97
N GLU A 30 -18.73 15.28 16.88
CA GLU A 30 -18.14 13.95 16.87
C GLU A 30 -18.65 13.13 15.67
N ALA A 31 -19.94 13.22 15.35
CA ALA A 31 -20.53 12.60 14.17
C ALA A 31 -19.90 13.15 12.89
N ALA A 32 -19.74 14.47 12.78
CA ALA A 32 -19.07 15.12 11.65
C ALA A 32 -17.62 14.67 11.51
N ARG A 33 -16.86 14.63 12.62
CA ARG A 33 -15.46 14.16 12.63
C ARG A 33 -15.34 12.69 12.24
N LYS A 34 -16.26 11.84 12.71
CA LYS A 34 -16.32 10.41 12.34
C LYS A 34 -16.61 10.25 10.85
N ALA A 35 -17.59 10.98 10.32
CA ALA A 35 -17.94 10.96 8.90
C ALA A 35 -16.76 11.41 8.02
N GLN A 36 -16.09 12.50 8.39
CA GLN A 36 -14.88 12.98 7.71
C GLN A 36 -13.76 11.92 7.71
N LYS A 37 -13.48 11.32 8.87
CA LYS A 37 -12.44 10.28 8.99
C LYS A 37 -12.78 9.03 8.17
N GLN A 38 -14.06 8.68 8.03
CA GLN A 38 -14.50 7.56 7.20
C GLN A 38 -14.37 7.89 5.71
N ALA A 39 -14.79 9.08 5.29
CA ALA A 39 -14.65 9.54 3.91
C ALA A 39 -13.18 9.58 3.48
N GLU A 40 -12.29 10.07 4.34
CA GLU A 40 -10.84 10.09 4.12
C GLU A 40 -10.28 8.67 3.91
N GLN A 41 -10.63 7.72 4.78
CA GLN A 41 -10.18 6.33 4.66
C GLN A 41 -10.73 5.66 3.39
N GLN A 42 -11.96 5.94 3.01
CA GLN A 42 -12.55 5.42 1.77
C GLN A 42 -11.81 5.96 0.56
N ARG A 43 -11.48 7.26 0.55
CA ARG A 43 -10.71 7.90 -0.53
C ARG A 43 -9.33 7.27 -0.65
N GLN A 44 -8.59 7.12 0.46
CA GLN A 44 -7.27 6.50 0.46
C GLN A 44 -7.30 5.04 -0.03
N ARG A 45 -8.33 4.27 0.36
CA ARG A 45 -8.51 2.89 -0.13
C ARG A 45 -8.79 2.85 -1.63
N HIS A 46 -9.62 3.76 -2.12
CA HIS A 46 -9.93 3.87 -3.54
C HIS A 46 -8.71 4.28 -4.35
N GLU A 47 -7.98 5.32 -3.92
CA GLU A 47 -6.72 5.76 -4.54
C GLU A 47 -5.69 4.63 -4.59
N TRP A 48 -5.54 3.88 -3.48
CA TRP A 48 -4.68 2.70 -3.44
C TRP A 48 -5.10 1.64 -4.46
N ALA A 49 -6.39 1.30 -4.54
CA ALA A 49 -6.92 0.33 -5.49
C ALA A 49 -6.71 0.76 -6.96
N VAL A 50 -6.93 2.04 -7.25
CA VAL A 50 -6.74 2.62 -8.59
C VAL A 50 -5.27 2.62 -8.98
N SER A 51 -4.36 2.87 -8.02
CA SER A 51 -2.91 2.92 -8.29
C SER A 51 -2.37 1.64 -8.94
N PHE A 52 -2.98 0.48 -8.68
CA PHE A 52 -2.56 -0.78 -9.30
C PHE A 52 -2.80 -0.85 -10.81
N SER A 53 -3.69 -0.02 -11.36
CA SER A 53 -3.96 0.01 -12.79
C SER A 53 -2.86 0.75 -13.57
N LEU A 54 -2.00 1.49 -12.86
CA LEU A 54 -0.85 2.20 -13.41
C LEU A 54 0.43 1.36 -13.35
N ASP A 55 0.44 0.26 -12.60
CA ASP A 55 1.62 -0.57 -12.44
C ASP A 55 1.86 -1.43 -13.70
N VAL A 56 3.11 -1.42 -14.19
CA VAL A 56 3.54 -2.24 -15.35
C VAL A 56 3.51 -3.75 -15.10
N VAL A 57 3.45 -4.16 -13.82
CA VAL A 57 3.35 -5.56 -13.39
C VAL A 57 2.25 -5.71 -12.37
N ASN A 58 1.63 -6.88 -12.29
CA ASN A 58 0.60 -7.14 -11.30
C ASN A 58 1.20 -7.20 -9.89
N LEU A 59 0.91 -6.18 -9.07
CA LEU A 59 1.31 -6.09 -7.66
C LEU A 59 0.16 -6.35 -6.67
N ARG A 60 -1.01 -6.76 -7.17
CA ARG A 60 -2.19 -7.00 -6.31
C ARG A 60 -1.96 -8.19 -5.39
N GLY A 61 -2.52 -8.11 -4.17
CA GLY A 61 -2.41 -9.15 -3.16
C GLY A 61 -1.05 -9.21 -2.45
N LEU A 62 -0.08 -8.40 -2.87
CA LEU A 62 1.21 -8.30 -2.19
C LEU A 62 1.12 -7.37 -0.97
N PRO A 63 1.95 -7.60 0.08
CA PRO A 63 2.04 -6.66 1.19
C PRO A 63 2.47 -5.26 0.75
N THR A 64 1.97 -4.21 1.39
CA THR A 64 2.22 -2.80 1.00
C THR A 64 3.70 -2.46 0.85
N HIS A 65 4.56 -2.94 1.75
CA HIS A 65 6.01 -2.72 1.67
C HIS A 65 6.66 -3.37 0.44
N VAL A 66 6.11 -4.51 -0.02
CA VAL A 66 6.56 -5.20 -1.24
C VAL A 66 6.12 -4.40 -2.46
N VAL A 67 4.87 -3.91 -2.49
CA VAL A 67 4.37 -3.07 -3.58
C VAL A 67 5.23 -1.81 -3.73
N GLN A 68 5.46 -1.09 -2.63
CA GLN A 68 6.29 0.12 -2.63
C GLN A 68 7.72 -0.16 -3.09
N LYS A 69 8.35 -1.25 -2.58
CA LYS A 69 9.72 -1.59 -2.98
C LYS A 69 9.80 -2.03 -4.44
N SER A 70 8.79 -2.74 -4.94
CA SER A 70 8.69 -3.11 -6.36
C SER A 70 8.59 -1.89 -7.25
N ARG A 71 7.70 -0.93 -6.93
CA ARG A 71 7.59 0.33 -7.68
C ARG A 71 8.92 1.07 -7.73
N HIS A 72 9.58 1.22 -6.58
CA HIS A 72 10.91 1.82 -6.54
C HIS A 72 11.94 1.08 -7.39
N ILE A 73 11.95 -0.26 -7.39
CA ILE A 73 12.85 -1.03 -8.28
C ILE A 73 12.54 -0.74 -9.75
N ILE A 74 11.26 -0.65 -10.12
CA ILE A 74 10.83 -0.35 -11.49
C ILE A 74 11.31 1.06 -11.88
N ASP A 75 11.06 2.06 -11.05
CA ASP A 75 11.50 3.44 -11.28
C ASP A 75 13.03 3.52 -11.47
N GLU A 76 13.79 2.82 -10.63
CA GLU A 76 15.26 2.78 -10.73
C GLU A 76 15.72 2.10 -12.03
N LEU A 77 15.02 1.06 -12.51
CA LEU A 77 15.32 0.44 -13.80
C LEU A 77 14.97 1.37 -14.98
N GLU A 78 13.88 2.13 -14.89
CA GLU A 78 13.45 3.07 -15.92
C GLU A 78 14.43 4.24 -16.10
N ILE A 79 15.00 4.75 -15.01
CA ILE A 79 16.07 5.77 -15.07
C ILE A 79 17.43 5.19 -15.52
N GLY A 80 17.50 3.89 -15.81
CA GLY A 80 18.71 3.21 -16.31
C GLY A 80 19.67 2.74 -15.22
N ARG A 81 19.24 2.63 -13.95
CA ARG A 81 20.10 2.04 -12.92
C ARG A 81 20.37 0.58 -13.24
N HIS A 82 21.66 0.23 -13.19
CA HIS A 82 22.08 -1.15 -13.39
C HIS A 82 21.49 -2.08 -12.31
N PHE A 83 20.85 -3.18 -12.73
CA PHE A 83 20.19 -4.16 -11.85
C PHE A 83 21.08 -4.70 -10.73
N GLY A 84 22.40 -4.79 -10.96
CA GLY A 84 23.36 -5.20 -9.93
C GLY A 84 23.38 -4.28 -8.70
N LYS A 85 23.12 -2.97 -8.85
CA LYS A 85 22.99 -2.02 -7.73
C LYS A 85 21.72 -2.23 -6.90
N LEU A 86 20.72 -2.88 -7.49
CA LEU A 86 19.48 -3.30 -6.82
C LEU A 86 19.61 -4.71 -6.22
N GLY A 87 20.82 -5.29 -6.19
CA GLY A 87 21.06 -6.67 -5.76
C GLY A 87 20.60 -7.73 -6.76
N GLY A 88 20.30 -7.31 -7.99
CA GLY A 88 19.88 -8.17 -9.08
C GLY A 88 20.98 -9.11 -9.55
N LYS A 89 20.59 -10.32 -9.95
CA LYS A 89 21.48 -11.32 -10.56
C LYS A 89 20.81 -11.96 -11.76
N ARG A 90 21.56 -12.22 -12.83
CA ARG A 90 21.10 -13.04 -13.96
C ARG A 90 20.85 -14.47 -13.50
N MET A 91 19.85 -15.13 -14.05
CA MET A 91 19.63 -16.55 -13.79
C MET A 91 20.72 -17.38 -14.50
N ILE A 92 21.10 -18.50 -13.88
CA ILE A 92 22.20 -19.35 -14.38
C ILE A 92 21.80 -20.05 -15.68
N PHE A 93 20.60 -20.63 -15.72
CA PHE A 93 20.09 -21.38 -16.86
C PHE A 93 19.49 -20.50 -17.97
N ASP A 94 19.08 -19.27 -17.64
CA ASP A 94 18.54 -18.32 -18.60
C ASP A 94 19.10 -16.91 -18.31
N LYS A 95 20.18 -16.56 -19.00
CA LYS A 95 20.86 -15.28 -18.81
C LYS A 95 20.05 -14.08 -19.30
N SER A 96 18.97 -14.30 -20.07
CA SER A 96 18.03 -13.23 -20.46
C SER A 96 17.12 -12.80 -19.32
N VAL A 97 17.05 -13.60 -18.25
CA VAL A 97 16.22 -13.31 -17.08
C VAL A 97 17.07 -12.84 -15.91
N ILE A 98 16.63 -11.77 -15.28
CA ILE A 98 17.25 -11.15 -14.12
C ILE A 98 16.31 -11.31 -12.93
N ARG A 99 16.86 -11.75 -11.80
CA ARG A 99 16.15 -11.83 -10.53
C ARG A 99 16.62 -10.71 -9.61
N ILE A 100 15.72 -9.84 -9.16
CA ILE A 100 15.99 -8.75 -8.22
C ILE A 100 15.28 -9.02 -6.89
N PRO A 101 15.96 -8.90 -5.73
CA PRO A 101 15.31 -9.03 -4.43
C PRO A 101 14.42 -7.81 -4.13
N VAL A 102 13.14 -8.07 -3.82
CA VAL A 102 12.20 -7.03 -3.34
C VAL A 102 12.16 -7.00 -1.80
N GLY A 103 12.72 -8.03 -1.16
CA GLY A 103 12.84 -8.15 0.30
C GLY A 103 13.41 -9.51 0.67
N LEU A 104 13.11 -10.01 1.87
CA LEU A 104 13.56 -11.35 2.26
C LEU A 104 12.88 -12.43 1.41
N ARG A 105 11.53 -12.40 1.36
CA ARG A 105 10.67 -13.47 0.81
C ARG A 105 10.20 -13.27 -0.63
N TYR A 106 10.48 -12.12 -1.24
CA TYR A 106 9.95 -11.78 -2.56
C TYR A 106 11.06 -11.50 -3.56
N ARG A 107 10.85 -11.91 -4.81
CA ARG A 107 11.78 -11.71 -5.92
C ARG A 107 11.00 -11.15 -7.11
N MET A 108 11.53 -10.10 -7.71
CA MET A 108 11.07 -9.60 -9.00
C MET A 108 11.86 -10.30 -10.10
N LEU A 109 11.14 -10.76 -11.12
CA LEU A 109 11.72 -11.23 -12.37
C LEU A 109 11.64 -10.12 -13.39
N CYS A 110 12.76 -9.87 -14.05
CA CYS A 110 12.87 -8.97 -15.19
C CYS A 110 13.45 -9.74 -16.37
N ARG A 111 13.19 -9.27 -17.59
CA ARG A 111 13.83 -9.76 -18.80
C ARG A 111 14.66 -8.65 -19.42
N GLU A 112 15.86 -9.01 -19.83
CA GLU A 112 16.74 -8.15 -20.59
C GLU A 112 16.53 -8.42 -22.08
N GLU A 113 16.06 -7.42 -22.81
CA GLU A 113 15.88 -7.47 -24.27
C GLU A 113 16.46 -6.21 -24.89
N ARG A 114 17.38 -6.39 -25.86
CA ARG A 114 18.03 -5.29 -26.60
C ARG A 114 18.65 -4.21 -25.68
N GLY A 115 19.21 -4.64 -24.54
CA GLY A 115 19.83 -3.76 -23.55
C GLY A 115 18.85 -3.01 -22.63
N ARG A 116 17.53 -3.26 -22.73
CA ARG A 116 16.53 -2.75 -21.79
C ARG A 116 16.07 -3.86 -20.85
N ILE A 117 15.81 -3.49 -19.59
CA ILE A 117 15.35 -4.41 -18.56
C ILE A 117 13.87 -4.14 -18.31
N THR A 118 13.03 -5.07 -18.71
CA THR A 118 11.58 -4.98 -18.53
C THR A 118 11.15 -5.82 -17.33
N PRO A 119 10.47 -5.24 -16.33
CA PRO A 119 9.86 -6.00 -15.24
C PRO A 119 8.79 -6.96 -15.78
N LEU A 120 8.78 -8.20 -15.30
CA LEU A 120 7.78 -9.20 -15.71
C LEU A 120 6.76 -9.47 -14.60
N MET A 121 7.24 -9.79 -13.40
CA MET A 121 6.37 -10.14 -12.27
C MET A 121 7.14 -10.17 -10.95
N VAL A 122 6.39 -10.16 -9.84
CA VAL A 122 6.90 -10.32 -8.49
C VAL A 122 6.35 -11.62 -7.91
N LEU A 123 7.24 -12.46 -7.42
CA LEU A 123 6.92 -13.79 -6.90
C LEU A 123 7.38 -13.93 -5.46
N SER A 124 6.68 -14.76 -4.70
CA SER A 124 7.19 -15.27 -3.43
C SER A 124 8.42 -16.15 -3.67
N HIS A 125 9.16 -16.48 -2.61
CA HIS A 125 10.28 -17.42 -2.67
C HIS A 125 9.85 -18.81 -3.15
N GLU A 126 8.67 -19.25 -2.74
CA GLU A 126 8.14 -20.57 -3.07
C GLU A 126 7.76 -20.65 -4.56
N ASP A 127 7.02 -19.66 -5.05
CA ASP A 127 6.65 -19.55 -6.46
C ASP A 127 7.88 -19.38 -7.36
N TYR A 128 8.86 -18.61 -6.90
CA TYR A 128 10.14 -18.47 -7.60
C TYR A 128 10.89 -19.80 -7.69
N ASN A 129 10.91 -20.60 -6.63
CA ASN A 129 11.58 -21.91 -6.64
C ASN A 129 10.87 -22.89 -7.59
N ALA A 130 9.54 -22.89 -7.61
CA ALA A 130 8.76 -23.67 -8.56
C ALA A 130 9.06 -23.25 -10.01
N TYR A 131 9.05 -21.94 -10.30
CA TYR A 131 9.40 -21.39 -11.61
C TYR A 131 10.83 -21.76 -12.03
N ALA A 132 11.80 -21.59 -11.14
CA ALA A 132 13.21 -21.85 -11.41
C ALA A 132 13.51 -23.35 -11.57
N SER A 133 12.74 -24.22 -10.91
CA SER A 133 12.83 -25.68 -11.07
C SER A 133 12.25 -26.10 -12.42
N ASN A 134 11.08 -25.56 -12.79
CA ASN A 134 10.41 -25.93 -14.02
C ASN A 134 11.21 -25.53 -15.27
N ARG A 135 11.75 -24.30 -15.32
CA ARG A 135 12.60 -23.89 -16.45
C ARG A 135 13.89 -24.70 -16.57
N ARG A 136 14.45 -25.15 -15.45
CA ARG A 136 15.65 -26.01 -15.45
C ARG A 136 15.41 -27.39 -16.07
N ARG A 137 14.15 -27.86 -16.13
CA ARG A 137 13.77 -29.14 -16.74
C ARG A 137 13.47 -29.04 -18.24
N VAL A 138 13.20 -27.84 -18.73
CA VAL A 138 12.76 -27.56 -20.12
C VAL A 138 13.89 -26.93 -20.95
N SER A 139 15.01 -26.56 -20.31
CA SER A 139 16.23 -26.06 -20.96
C SER A 139 17.25 -27.17 -21.10
#